data_AF-A0A7S2BKF6-F1
#
_entry.id   AF-A0A7S2BKF6-F1
#
_cell.length_a   1.000
_cell.length_b   1.000
_cell.length_c   1.000
_cell.angle_alpha   90.00
_cell.angle_beta   90.00
_cell.angle_gamma   90.00
#
_symmetry.space_group_name_H-M   'P 1'
#
loop_
_entity.id
_entity.type
_entity.pdbx_description
1 polymer ?
#
loop_
_entity_poly.entity_id
_entity_poly.type
_entity_poly.pdbx_seq_one_letter_code
_entity_poly.pdbx_strand_id
1 'polypeptide(L)'
;LSKDLKHHKEWSCPLRVVDCPHRGCYKRLALRDMKQHTDYDCRKRMVFCLQGCGMEMYADKRKGHHEKYCEMRFTPCPLGCGKSIRESAKMHHISPECIRRF
;
A
#
# COMPACT_ATOMS: atom_id res chain seq x y z
N LEU A 1 3.01 40.20 -24.53
CA LEU A 1 1.75 39.66 -23.99
C LEU A 1 1.48 38.20 -24.38
N SER A 2 1.69 37.76 -25.64
CA SER A 2 1.40 36.36 -26.06
C SER A 2 2.45 35.30 -25.70
N LYS A 3 3.75 35.64 -25.69
CA LYS A 3 4.84 34.70 -25.33
C LYS A 3 4.79 34.29 -23.85
N ASP A 4 4.41 35.21 -22.99
CA ASP A 4 4.28 35.02 -21.54
C ASP A 4 3.17 34.01 -21.20
N LEU A 5 2.02 34.11 -21.89
CA LEU A 5 0.91 33.18 -21.70
C LEU A 5 1.23 31.77 -22.19
N LYS A 6 1.95 31.61 -23.32
CA LYS A 6 2.40 30.29 -23.79
C LYS A 6 3.34 29.64 -22.78
N HIS A 7 4.35 30.40 -22.34
CA HIS A 7 5.31 29.93 -21.34
C HIS A 7 4.61 29.53 -20.02
N HIS A 8 3.69 30.36 -19.54
CA HIS A 8 2.87 30.04 -18.37
C HIS A 8 2.12 28.71 -18.53
N LYS A 9 1.37 28.55 -19.63
CA LYS A 9 0.57 27.33 -19.89
C LYS A 9 1.44 26.08 -19.92
N GLU A 10 2.63 26.18 -20.50
CA GLU A 10 3.55 25.06 -20.63
C GLU A 10 4.22 24.70 -19.31
N TRP A 11 4.69 25.66 -18.51
CA TRP A 11 5.62 25.37 -17.40
C TRP A 11 5.09 25.72 -16.00
N SER A 12 4.24 26.74 -15.88
CA SER A 12 3.88 27.32 -14.57
C SER A 12 2.39 27.20 -14.24
N CYS A 13 1.53 26.84 -15.19
CA CYS A 13 0.10 26.77 -14.99
C CYS A 13 -0.29 25.61 -14.06
N PRO A 14 -0.87 25.88 -12.88
CA PRO A 14 -1.28 24.83 -11.94
C PRO A 14 -2.42 23.94 -12.48
N LEU A 15 -3.14 24.44 -13.49
CA LEU A 15 -4.22 23.73 -14.17
C LEU A 15 -3.73 22.92 -15.37
N ARG A 16 -2.44 23.00 -15.76
CA ARG A 16 -1.94 22.15 -16.86
C ARG A 16 -2.07 20.69 -16.45
N VAL A 17 -2.50 19.88 -17.40
CA VAL A 17 -2.66 18.44 -17.20
C VAL A 17 -1.31 17.77 -17.40
N VAL A 18 -0.87 16.99 -16.42
CA VAL A 18 0.38 16.22 -16.43
C VAL A 18 0.10 14.74 -16.15
N ASP A 19 0.97 13.87 -16.64
CA ASP A 19 0.93 12.44 -16.37
C ASP A 19 1.45 12.11 -14.97
N CYS A 20 0.86 11.10 -14.33
CA CYS A 20 1.37 10.56 -13.07
C CYS A 20 2.80 10.00 -13.25
N PRO A 21 3.74 10.33 -12.35
CA PRO A 21 5.12 9.83 -12.46
C PRO A 21 5.29 8.36 -12.04
N HIS A 22 4.32 7.76 -11.34
CA HIS A 22 4.41 6.37 -10.88
C HIS A 22 4.23 5.38 -12.04
N ARG A 23 5.19 4.47 -12.22
CA ARG A 23 5.12 3.44 -13.26
C ARG A 23 3.85 2.60 -13.12
N GLY A 24 3.16 2.39 -14.24
CA GLY A 24 1.89 1.65 -14.29
C GLY A 24 0.66 2.44 -13.83
N CYS A 25 0.81 3.74 -13.53
CA CYS A 25 -0.31 4.66 -13.39
C CYS A 25 -0.43 5.51 -14.67
N TYR A 26 -1.58 5.48 -15.32
CA TYR A 26 -1.84 6.23 -16.56
C TYR A 26 -2.79 7.42 -16.35
N LYS A 27 -2.94 7.87 -15.10
CA LYS A 27 -3.79 9.01 -14.79
C LYS A 27 -3.14 10.31 -15.26
N ARG A 28 -3.98 11.19 -15.83
CA ARG A 28 -3.65 12.56 -16.22
C ARG A 28 -4.48 13.51 -15.38
N LEU A 29 -3.83 14.38 -14.62
CA LEU A 29 -4.48 15.29 -13.66
C LEU A 29 -3.89 16.69 -13.78
N ALA A 30 -4.62 17.70 -13.30
CA ALA A 30 -4.05 19.04 -13.15
C ALA A 30 -2.85 19.00 -12.19
N LEU A 31 -1.80 19.76 -12.48
CA LEU A 31 -0.56 19.79 -11.69
C LEU A 31 -0.83 20.05 -10.20
N ARG A 32 -1.78 20.94 -9.88
CA ARG A 32 -2.19 21.24 -8.49
C ARG A 32 -2.72 20.03 -7.72
N ASP A 33 -3.34 19.07 -8.40
CA ASP A 33 -3.96 17.88 -7.81
C ASP A 33 -2.98 16.69 -7.78
N MET A 34 -1.87 16.79 -8.52
CA MET A 34 -0.93 15.69 -8.69
C MET A 34 -0.26 15.27 -7.38
N LYS A 35 0.02 16.21 -6.47
CA LYS A 35 0.64 15.91 -5.17
C LYS A 35 -0.28 15.03 -4.30
N GLN A 36 -1.55 15.40 -4.17
CA GLN A 36 -2.53 14.59 -3.43
C GLN A 36 -2.63 13.20 -4.05
N HIS A 37 -2.65 13.14 -5.38
CA HIS A 37 -2.68 11.87 -6.09
C HIS A 37 -1.45 11.00 -5.79
N THR A 38 -0.22 11.52 -5.94
CA THR A 38 1.00 10.71 -5.74
C THR A 38 1.14 10.23 -4.31
N ASP A 39 0.81 11.09 -3.33
CA ASP A 39 1.04 10.81 -1.92
C ASP A 39 -0.01 9.84 -1.35
N TYR A 40 -1.27 9.94 -1.79
CA TYR A 40 -2.38 9.28 -1.10
C TYR A 40 -3.29 8.44 -2.01
N ASP A 41 -3.55 8.87 -3.25
CA ASP A 41 -4.59 8.23 -4.06
C ASP A 41 -4.02 7.22 -5.07
N CYS A 42 -2.75 7.37 -5.43
CA CYS A 42 -2.13 6.57 -6.47
C CYS A 42 -1.99 5.13 -5.99
N ARG A 43 -2.71 4.23 -6.65
CA ARG A 43 -2.66 2.79 -6.40
C ARG A 43 -1.29 2.16 -6.70
N LYS A 44 -0.46 2.86 -7.49
CA LYS A 44 0.91 2.46 -7.85
C LYS A 44 1.99 3.19 -7.05
N ARG A 45 1.62 3.94 -6.01
CA ARG A 45 2.62 4.43 -5.06
C ARG A 45 3.17 3.27 -4.24
N MET A 46 4.43 3.39 -3.83
CA MET A 46 5.04 2.44 -2.89
C MET A 46 4.57 2.73 -1.47
N VAL A 47 4.28 1.68 -0.71
CA VAL A 47 3.84 1.74 0.68
C VAL A 47 4.46 0.58 1.46
N PHE A 48 4.64 0.79 2.76
CA PHE A 48 5.05 -0.27 3.67
C PHE A 48 3.86 -1.11 4.16
N CYS A 49 4.17 -2.33 4.56
CA CYS A 49 3.22 -3.19 5.24
C CYS A 49 2.82 -2.61 6.61
N LEU A 50 1.51 -2.37 6.79
CA LEU A 50 0.96 -1.88 8.06
C LEU A 50 1.00 -2.88 9.22
N GLN A 51 1.27 -4.16 8.93
CA GLN A 51 1.34 -5.20 9.96
C GLN A 51 2.74 -5.35 10.57
N GLY A 52 3.72 -4.56 10.10
CA GLY A 52 5.05 -4.49 10.68
C GLY A 52 6.06 -5.52 10.15
N CYS A 53 5.81 -6.18 9.01
CA CYS A 53 6.76 -7.15 8.44
C CYS A 53 7.89 -6.50 7.60
N GLY A 54 7.99 -5.17 7.54
CA GLY A 54 9.04 -4.45 6.83
C GLY A 54 8.96 -4.44 5.30
N MET A 55 8.12 -5.27 4.67
CA MET A 55 7.98 -5.31 3.21
C MET A 55 7.43 -3.99 2.64
N GLU A 56 8.01 -3.56 1.52
CA GLU A 56 7.54 -2.48 0.67
C GLU A 56 6.82 -3.05 -0.56
N MET A 57 5.71 -2.43 -0.97
CA MET A 57 4.89 -2.90 -2.09
C MET A 57 4.05 -1.78 -2.70
N TYR A 58 3.48 -2.00 -3.88
CA TYR A 58 2.45 -1.12 -4.41
C TYR A 58 1.19 -1.11 -3.54
N ALA A 59 0.57 0.06 -3.38
CA ALA A 59 -0.63 0.23 -2.56
C ALA A 59 -1.79 -0.71 -2.95
N ASP A 60 -1.96 -1.02 -4.24
CA ASP A 60 -2.96 -1.99 -4.71
C ASP A 60 -2.67 -3.45 -4.33
N LYS A 61 -1.42 -3.81 -4.01
CA LYS A 61 -1.03 -5.16 -3.58
C LYS A 61 -1.12 -5.35 -2.07
N ARG A 62 -1.18 -4.27 -1.29
CA ARG A 62 -1.10 -4.31 0.17
C ARG A 62 -2.20 -5.17 0.81
N LYS A 63 -3.44 -5.08 0.33
CA LYS A 63 -4.56 -5.89 0.85
C LYS A 63 -4.30 -7.40 0.68
N GLY A 64 -3.92 -7.82 -0.53
CA GLY A 64 -3.62 -9.22 -0.81
C GLY A 64 -2.40 -9.72 -0.01
N HIS A 65 -1.37 -8.89 0.14
CA HIS A 65 -0.26 -9.18 1.04
C HIS A 65 -0.74 -9.41 2.48
N HIS A 66 -1.55 -8.50 3.03
CA HIS A 66 -2.04 -8.60 4.41
C HIS A 66 -2.86 -9.85 4.70
N GLU A 67 -3.71 -10.25 3.77
CA GLU A 67 -4.61 -11.39 3.95
C GLU A 67 -3.91 -12.74 3.75
N LYS A 68 -2.95 -12.83 2.82
CA LYS A 68 -2.45 -14.13 2.35
C LYS A 68 -0.98 -14.38 2.64
N TYR A 69 -0.14 -13.35 2.57
CA TYR A 69 1.31 -13.54 2.45
C TYR A 69 2.10 -12.97 3.63
N CYS A 70 1.55 -11.99 4.35
CA CYS A 70 2.25 -11.34 5.45
C CYS A 70 2.50 -12.35 6.58
N GLU A 71 3.75 -12.55 6.96
CA GLU A 71 4.16 -13.37 8.11
C GLU A 71 3.73 -12.77 9.45
N MET A 72 3.49 -11.47 9.47
CA MET A 72 2.92 -10.78 10.61
C MET A 72 1.40 -10.80 10.57
N ARG A 73 0.74 -11.47 9.62
CA ARG A 73 -0.74 -11.54 9.66
C ARG A 73 -1.24 -12.32 10.85
N PHE A 74 -2.41 -11.96 11.33
CA PHE A 74 -3.12 -12.74 12.34
C PHE A 74 -3.96 -13.82 11.67
N THR A 75 -3.80 -15.06 12.11
CA THR A 75 -4.63 -16.20 11.71
C THR A 75 -5.26 -16.85 12.94
N PRO A 76 -6.46 -17.44 12.82
CA PRO A 76 -7.00 -18.24 13.90
C PRO A 76 -6.10 -19.46 14.15
N CYS A 77 -6.01 -19.89 15.41
CA CYS A 77 -5.31 -21.12 15.73
C CYS A 77 -5.90 -22.31 14.94
N PRO A 78 -5.07 -23.08 14.21
CA PRO A 78 -5.56 -24.19 13.38
C PRO A 78 -6.15 -25.35 14.20
N LEU A 79 -5.78 -25.47 15.47
CA LEU A 79 -6.37 -26.42 16.42
C LEU A 79 -7.71 -25.92 17.00
N GLY A 80 -8.22 -24.79 16.48
CA GLY A 80 -9.50 -24.23 16.84
C GLY A 80 -9.57 -23.69 18.26
N CYS A 81 -8.44 -23.38 18.93
CA CYS A 81 -8.41 -22.95 20.34
C CYS A 81 -9.10 -21.61 20.65
N GLY A 82 -9.51 -20.87 19.62
CA GLY A 82 -10.16 -19.55 19.75
C GLY A 82 -9.20 -18.36 19.77
N LYS A 83 -7.89 -18.58 19.92
CA LYS A 83 -6.89 -17.50 19.83
C LYS A 83 -6.62 -17.09 18.39
N SER A 84 -6.43 -15.79 18.20
CA SER A 84 -5.84 -15.21 16.99
C SER A 84 -4.35 -15.01 17.23
N ILE A 85 -3.51 -15.58 16.37
CA ILE A 85 -2.05 -15.64 16.55
C ILE A 85 -1.36 -15.09 15.31
N ARG A 86 -0.18 -14.47 15.49
CA ARG A 86 0.66 -14.09 14.36
C ARG A 86 1.08 -15.34 13.60
N GLU A 87 1.10 -15.28 12.28
CA GLU A 87 1.52 -16.40 11.44
C GLU A 87 2.94 -16.87 11.79
N SER A 88 3.86 -15.92 12.01
CA SER A 88 5.23 -16.19 12.45
C SER A 88 5.32 -16.89 13.82
N ALA A 89 4.37 -16.66 14.72
CA ALA A 89 4.32 -17.29 16.05
C ALA A 89 3.51 -18.59 16.08
N LYS A 90 2.91 -19.01 14.95
CA LYS A 90 1.97 -20.14 14.89
C LYS A 90 2.56 -21.43 15.43
N MET A 91 3.79 -21.77 15.03
CA MET A 91 4.45 -23.01 15.44
C MET A 91 4.72 -23.04 16.95
N HIS A 92 5.14 -21.91 17.52
CA HIS A 92 5.36 -21.79 18.96
C HIS A 92 4.04 -21.84 19.73
N HIS A 93 2.96 -21.32 19.15
CA HIS A 93 1.65 -21.45 19.77
C HIS A 93 1.15 -22.91 19.79
N ILE A 94 1.16 -23.61 18.64
CA ILE A 94 0.51 -24.92 18.55
C ILE A 94 1.26 -26.05 19.28
N SER A 95 2.57 -25.91 19.48
CA SER A 95 3.41 -26.95 20.11
C SER A 95 3.41 -26.85 21.65
N PRO A 96 4.04 -25.86 22.30
CA PRO A 96 4.00 -25.77 23.77
C PRO A 96 2.75 -25.10 24.37
N GLU A 97 2.12 -24.13 23.70
CA GLU A 97 1.19 -23.21 24.39
C GLU A 97 -0.30 -23.52 24.22
N CYS A 98 -0.67 -24.19 23.13
CA CYS A 98 -2.07 -24.35 22.78
C CYS A 98 -2.77 -25.28 23.78
N ILE A 99 -3.94 -24.85 24.26
CA ILE A 99 -4.78 -25.67 25.15
C ILE A 99 -5.38 -26.88 24.43
N ARG A 100 -5.57 -26.79 23.10
CA ARG A 100 -6.06 -27.87 22.23
C ARG A 100 -4.94 -28.66 21.55
N ARG A 101 -3.73 -28.66 22.13
CA ARG A 101 -2.58 -29.42 21.59
C ARG A 101 -2.65 -30.93 21.84
N PHE A 102 -3.55 -31.36 22.73
CA PHE A 102 -3.82 -32.74 23.10
C PHE A 102 -5.20 -33.16 22.63
#